data_AF-A0A3N5P212-F1
#
_entry.id   AF-A0A3N5P212-F1
#
_cell.length_a   1.000
_cell.length_b   1.000
_cell.length_c   1.000
_cell.angle_alpha   90.00
_cell.angle_beta   90.00
_cell.angle_gamma   90.00
#
_symmetry.space_group_name_H-M   'P 1'
#
loop_
_entity.id
_entity.type
_entity.pdbx_description
1 polymer ?
#
loop_
_entity_poly.entity_id
_entity_poly.type
_entity_poly.pdbx_seq_one_letter_code
_entity_poly.pdbx_strand_id
1 'polypeptide(L)' 'MERRDALLERVASLVEIIDVLQPIRASRDPKDDKFLEAGINGRAEVIVTGDKDLLDPNPFRGITIVTPADDLARET' A
#
# COMPACT_ATOMS: atom_id res chain seq x y z
N MET A 1 -15.45 -7.75 18.01
CA MET A 1 -15.20 -6.29 18.08
C MET A 1 -13.87 -6.02 18.77
N GLU A 2 -13.68 -6.44 20.02
CA GLU A 2 -12.45 -6.22 20.84
C GLU A 2 -11.10 -6.48 20.12
N ARG A 3 -10.98 -7.58 19.37
CA ARG A 3 -9.71 -7.95 18.70
C ARG A 3 -9.33 -7.04 17.52
N ARG A 4 -10.31 -6.44 16.84
CA ARG A 4 -10.05 -5.50 15.73
C ARG A 4 -9.54 -4.18 16.29
N ASP A 5 -10.23 -3.65 17.29
CA ASP A 5 -9.92 -2.33 17.85
C ASP A 5 -8.53 -2.35 18.52
N ALA A 6 -8.20 -3.42 19.25
CA ALA A 6 -6.86 -3.61 19.82
C ALA A 6 -5.76 -3.73 18.74
N LEU A 7 -6.05 -4.30 17.57
CA LEU A 7 -5.09 -4.33 16.46
C LEU A 7 -4.88 -2.92 15.88
N LEU A 8 -5.97 -2.18 15.67
CA LEU A 8 -5.92 -0.82 15.14
C LEU A 8 -5.13 0.11 16.06
N GLU A 9 -5.34 0.04 17.37
CA GLU A 9 -4.57 0.83 18.35
C GLU A 9 -3.07 0.55 18.29
N ARG A 10 -2.69 -0.73 18.11
CA ARG A 10 -1.26 -1.11 17.99
C ARG A 10 -0.64 -0.56 16.72
N VAL A 11 -1.35 -0.64 15.60
CA VAL A 11 -0.84 -0.18 14.30
C VAL A 11 -0.89 1.35 14.19
N ALA A 12 -1.82 2.03 14.86
CA ALA A 12 -1.97 3.49 14.80
C ALA A 12 -0.69 4.26 15.14
N SER A 13 0.14 3.74 16.05
CA SER A 13 1.43 4.36 16.41
C SER A 13 2.55 4.17 15.38
N LEU A 14 2.36 3.28 14.40
CA LEU A 14 3.35 2.91 13.38
C LEU A 14 3.03 3.49 12.00
N VAL A 15 1.86 4.13 11.85
CA VAL A 15 1.38 4.63 10.55
C VAL A 15 1.39 6.14 10.52
N GLU A 16 1.59 6.66 9.31
CA GLU A 16 1.33 8.07 8.99
C GLU A 16 -0.07 8.19 8.41
N ILE A 17 -0.86 9.13 8.95
CA ILE A 17 -2.18 9.47 8.40
C ILE A 17 -1.98 10.53 7.32
N ILE A 18 -2.47 10.25 6.13
CA ILE A 18 -2.29 11.10 4.94
C ILE A 18 -3.64 11.51 4.36
N ASP A 19 -3.68 12.72 3.81
CA ASP A 19 -4.81 13.20 3.02
C ASP A 19 -4.67 12.76 1.57
N VAL A 20 -5.70 12.12 1.01
CA VAL A 20 -5.75 11.78 -0.41
C VAL A 20 -6.32 12.97 -1.17
N LEU A 21 -5.44 13.73 -1.83
CA LEU A 21 -5.83 14.98 -2.50
C LEU A 21 -6.44 14.77 -3.89
N GLN A 22 -6.10 13.68 -4.56
CA GLN A 22 -6.59 13.36 -5.89
C GLN A 22 -6.85 11.85 -6.04
N PRO A 23 -8.01 11.46 -6.61
CA PRO A 23 -8.32 10.06 -6.84
C PRO A 23 -7.46 9.46 -7.95
N ILE A 24 -7.05 8.22 -7.77
CA ILE A 24 -6.36 7.41 -8.78
C ILE A 24 -7.36 6.40 -9.35
N ARG A 25 -7.23 6.10 -10.65
CA ARG A 25 -7.98 5.05 -11.35
C ARG A 25 -7.02 4.29 -12.24
N ALA A 26 -6.32 3.34 -11.65
CA ALA A 26 -5.23 2.62 -12.31
C ALA A 26 -5.28 1.12 -12.08
N SER A 27 -5.88 0.66 -10.98
CA SER A 27 -6.10 -0.77 -10.75
C SER A 27 -7.21 -1.32 -11.65
N ARG A 28 -7.17 -2.63 -11.91
CA ARG A 28 -8.28 -3.35 -12.56
C ARG A 28 -9.51 -3.45 -11.65
N ASP A 29 -9.30 -3.58 -10.34
CA ASP A 29 -10.34 -3.41 -9.33
C ASP A 29 -10.29 -1.99 -8.76
N PRO A 30 -11.29 -1.14 -9.02
CA PRO A 30 -11.35 0.22 -8.47
C PRO A 30 -11.28 0.30 -6.94
N LYS A 31 -11.53 -0.80 -6.21
CA LYS A 31 -11.40 -0.83 -4.75
C LYS A 31 -9.95 -0.81 -4.28
N ASP A 32 -9.01 -1.17 -5.14
CA ASP A 32 -7.59 -1.23 -4.82
C ASP A 32 -6.85 0.06 -5.14
N ASP A 33 -7.49 0.99 -5.88
CA ASP A 33 -6.93 2.30 -6.17
C ASP A 33 -6.52 3.04 -4.87
N LYS A 34 -7.23 2.82 -3.76
CA LYS A 34 -6.89 3.40 -2.44
C LYS A 34 -5.47 3.08 -1.97
N PHE A 35 -4.89 1.94 -2.36
CA PHE A 35 -3.52 1.57 -1.99
C PHE A 35 -2.51 2.35 -2.83
N LEU A 36 -2.80 2.55 -4.11
CA LEU A 36 -2.00 3.38 -5.01
C LEU A 36 -2.09 4.86 -4.60
N GLU A 37 -3.29 5.33 -4.23
CA GLU A 37 -3.52 6.66 -3.68
C GLU A 37 -2.70 6.87 -2.41
N ALA A 38 -2.74 5.91 -1.48
CA ALA A 38 -1.98 6.00 -0.25
C ALA A 38 -0.47 6.04 -0.52
N GLY A 39 0.04 5.18 -1.41
CA GLY A 39 1.46 5.19 -1.78
C GLY A 39 1.90 6.52 -2.37
N ILE A 40 1.12 7.11 -3.28
CA ILE A 40 1.48 8.38 -3.92
C ILE A 40 1.41 9.56 -2.96
N ASN A 41 0.30 9.69 -2.23
CA ASN A 41 0.11 10.83 -1.33
C ASN A 41 1.03 10.74 -0.10
N GLY A 42 1.35 9.51 0.36
CA GLY A 42 2.33 9.23 1.40
C GLY A 42 3.78 9.15 0.91
N ARG A 43 4.05 9.38 -0.38
CA ARG A 43 5.39 9.35 -0.98
C ARG A 43 6.16 8.06 -0.70
N ALA A 44 5.44 6.93 -0.69
CA ALA A 44 6.04 5.63 -0.47
C ALA A 44 7.04 5.29 -1.58
N GLU A 45 8.17 4.70 -1.22
CA GLU A 45 9.14 4.16 -2.17
C GLU A 45 8.72 2.75 -2.65
N VAL A 46 7.98 2.03 -1.79
CA VAL A 46 7.60 0.64 -1.98
C VAL A 46 6.16 0.40 -1.50
N ILE A 47 5.40 -0.39 -2.26
CA ILE A 47 4.16 -1.04 -1.80
C ILE A 47 4.41 -2.53 -1.74
N VAL A 48 4.17 -3.13 -0.58
CA VAL A 48 4.28 -4.59 -0.38
C VAL A 48 2.89 -5.20 -0.40
N THR A 49 2.62 -6.11 -1.33
CA THR A 49 1.30 -6.74 -1.48
C THR A 49 1.39 -8.13 -2.09
N GLY A 50 0.46 -9.01 -1.69
CA GLY A 50 0.24 -10.31 -2.34
C GLY A 50 -0.83 -10.26 -3.44
N ASP A 51 -1.46 -9.11 -3.64
CA ASP A 51 -2.54 -8.94 -4.61
C ASP A 51 -2.00 -8.78 -6.02
N LYS A 52 -2.47 -9.63 -6.95
CA LYS A 52 -2.04 -9.61 -8.35
C LYS A 52 -2.52 -8.38 -9.09
N ASP A 53 -3.69 -7.83 -8.76
CA ASP A 53 -4.20 -6.63 -9.41
C ASP A 53 -3.34 -5.40 -9.07
N LEU A 54 -2.76 -5.37 -7.88
CA LEU A 54 -1.82 -4.32 -7.46
C LEU A 54 -0.38 -4.57 -7.93
N LEU A 55 0.05 -5.81 -8.14
CA LEU A 55 1.38 -6.12 -8.67
C LEU A 55 1.52 -5.77 -10.15
N ASP A 56 0.44 -5.87 -10.93
CA ASP A 56 0.44 -5.59 -12.37
C ASP A 56 0.90 -4.18 -12.76
N PRO A 57 0.53 -3.09 -12.07
CA PRO A 57 1.02 -1.74 -12.38
C PRO A 57 2.46 -1.45 -11.91
N ASN A 58 3.25 -2.45 -11.52
CA ASN A 58 4.64 -2.26 -11.10
C ASN A 58 5.58 -1.89 -12.28
N PRO A 59 6.40 -0.82 -12.18
CA PRO A 59 6.38 0.22 -11.14
C PRO A 59 5.28 1.24 -11.37
N PHE A 60 4.66 1.70 -10.28
CA PHE A 60 3.56 2.66 -10.36
C PHE A 60 4.04 4.07 -10.02
N ARG A 61 4.20 4.93 -11.03
CA ARG A 61 4.63 6.33 -10.87
C ARG A 61 5.87 6.52 -9.98
N GLY A 62 6.85 5.62 -10.12
CA GLY A 62 8.10 5.63 -9.35
C GLY A 62 8.06 4.81 -8.05
N ILE A 63 6.91 4.28 -7.67
CA ILE A 63 6.76 3.37 -6.52
C ILE A 63 6.99 1.94 -6.98
N THR A 64 7.90 1.23 -6.32
CA THR A 64 8.12 -0.21 -6.57
C THR A 64 7.01 -1.01 -5.90
N ILE A 65 6.38 -1.96 -6.60
CA ILE A 65 5.39 -2.85 -6.01
C ILE A 65 5.92 -4.28 -6.01
N VAL A 66 5.99 -4.88 -4.82
CA VAL A 66 6.64 -6.18 -4.61
C VAL A 66 5.79 -7.10 -3.76
N THR A 67 6.04 -8.40 -3.86
CA THR A 67 5.49 -9.36 -2.91
C THR A 67 6.23 -9.29 -1.57
N PRO A 68 5.63 -9.73 -0.45
CA PRO A 68 6.34 -9.82 0.83
C PRO A 68 7.60 -10.68 0.78
N ALA A 69 7.59 -11.74 -0.04
CA ALA A 69 8.76 -12.61 -0.20
C ALA A 69 9.89 -11.91 -0.95
N ASP A 70 9.55 -11.16 -1.99
CA ASP A 70 10.53 -10.36 -2.74
C ASP A 70 11.11 -9.24 -1.88
N ASP A 71 10.28 -8.58 -1.07
CA ASP A 71 10.74 -7.50 -0.19
C ASP A 71 11.72 -7.98 0.86
N LEU A 72 11.42 -9.13 1.50
CA LEU A 72 12.35 -9.76 2.45
C LEU A 72 13.69 -10.13 1.81
N ALA A 73 13.68 -10.54 0.54
CA ALA A 73 14.90 -10.87 -0.20
C ALA A 73 15.73 -9.62 -0.60
N ARG A 74 15.15 -8.41 -0.56
CA ARG A 74 15.87 -7.14 -0.82
C ARG A 74 16.64 -6.63 0.38
N GLU A 75 16.26 -7.07 1.58
CA GLU A 75 16.92 -6.68 2.85
C GLU A 75 18.14 -7.55 3.20
N THR A 76 18.53 -8.49 2.33
CA THR A 76 19.75 -9.32 2.47
C THR A 76 20.82 -8.88 1.48
#